data_AF-A0A9P6IUG9-F1
#
_entry.id   AF-A0A9P6IUG9-F1
#
_cell.length_a   1.000
_cell.length_b   1.000
_cell.length_c   1.000
_cell.angle_alpha   90.00
_cell.angle_beta   90.00
_cell.angle_gamma   90.00
#
_symmetry.space_group_name_H-M   'P 1'
#
loop_
_entity.id
_entity.type
_entity.pdbx_description
1 polymer ?
#
loop_
_entity_poly.entity_id
_entity_poly.type
_entity_poly.pdbx_seq_one_letter_code
_entity_poly.pdbx_strand_id
1 'polypeptide(L)'
;MRLSKTLLISAALAAFMAVAVAQDAPPATDSNGDTSVAAPTTSNDASDAIFFADDDDGSDDPEVTPDTAVDGDDNGDDDGADGEEEDSNAVHGDNDDGDAEEEGDDSEDQQASSLVKRASHRRRRAVPRKTIAIESKKSFCLLLPPKAGGDIAKSEGGAIAYCINPHTSTTPGALKFPSGFIKSAHLRHNRGAHDYVQVTGRIDRTKYKLLKNDQGGQNDIKSTKGSACAGYNHFVQLIEPNDNIYCLRCCIRKEDCPTGKSEKGCRAIISNGNYN
;
A
#
# COMPACT_ATOMS: atom_id res chain seq x y z
N MET A 1 8.62 36.43 -65.81
CA MET A 1 7.90 35.14 -65.63
C MET A 1 8.56 34.36 -64.50
N ARG A 2 7.74 33.97 -63.51
CA ARG A 2 7.86 32.85 -62.56
C ARG A 2 9.09 32.77 -61.64
N LEU A 3 8.89 33.24 -60.41
CA LEU A 3 9.58 32.81 -59.19
C LEU A 3 9.38 31.30 -58.98
N SER A 4 10.47 30.58 -58.70
CA SER A 4 10.46 29.23 -58.12
C SER A 4 10.87 29.33 -56.65
N LYS A 5 9.98 28.94 -55.75
CA LYS A 5 10.18 28.86 -54.30
C LYS A 5 10.13 27.39 -53.88
N THR A 6 11.28 26.76 -53.64
CA THR A 6 11.37 25.54 -52.81
C THR A 6 12.82 25.24 -52.42
N LEU A 7 13.16 25.42 -51.14
CA LEU A 7 14.16 24.62 -50.39
C LEU A 7 14.06 25.03 -48.91
N LEU A 8 13.34 24.23 -48.11
CA LEU A 8 13.88 23.34 -47.06
C LEU A 8 14.62 24.07 -45.93
N ILE A 9 13.90 24.36 -44.85
CA ILE A 9 14.47 24.60 -43.52
C ILE A 9 14.24 23.31 -42.71
N SER A 10 15.30 22.53 -42.54
CA SER A 10 15.39 21.45 -41.56
C SER A 10 16.80 21.47 -40.99
N ALA A 11 16.95 22.03 -39.80
CA ALA A 11 18.02 21.72 -38.83
C ALA A 11 17.86 22.63 -37.62
N ALA A 12 17.20 22.15 -36.57
CA ALA A 12 17.42 22.62 -35.21
C ALA A 12 17.46 21.37 -34.32
N LEU A 13 18.58 20.66 -34.42
CA LEU A 13 18.94 19.54 -33.57
C LEU A 13 19.87 20.07 -32.47
N ALA A 14 19.52 19.72 -31.23
CA ALA A 14 20.41 19.51 -30.08
C ALA A 14 21.31 20.66 -29.61
N ALA A 15 20.88 21.35 -28.54
CA ALA A 15 21.78 21.88 -27.53
C ALA A 15 21.03 22.13 -26.22
N PHE A 16 20.99 21.14 -25.32
CA PHE A 16 20.88 21.37 -23.86
C PHE A 16 21.44 20.13 -23.14
N MET A 17 22.74 20.16 -22.90
CA MET A 17 23.48 19.30 -21.97
C MET A 17 24.30 20.22 -21.06
N ALA A 18 24.49 19.75 -19.83
CA ALA A 18 25.27 20.34 -18.72
C ALA A 18 24.53 21.31 -17.80
N VAL A 19 23.82 20.76 -16.80
CA VAL A 19 23.74 21.38 -15.47
C VAL A 19 24.82 20.73 -14.61
N ALA A 20 25.78 21.55 -14.19
CA ALA A 20 26.90 21.17 -13.35
C ALA A 20 26.44 20.81 -11.93
N VAL A 21 26.99 19.72 -11.41
CA VAL A 21 26.93 19.32 -10.01
C VAL A 21 27.96 20.15 -9.23
N ALA A 22 27.50 21.01 -8.32
CA ALA A 22 28.35 21.56 -7.27
C ALA A 22 28.35 20.58 -6.08
N GLN A 23 29.53 20.08 -5.73
CA GLN A 23 29.77 19.28 -4.53
C GLN A 23 30.19 20.24 -3.41
N ASP A 24 29.35 20.40 -2.40
CA ASP A 24 29.74 21.04 -1.14
C ASP A 24 30.60 20.06 -0.33
N ALA A 25 31.85 20.46 -0.10
CA ALA A 25 32.78 19.79 0.80
C ALA A 25 32.41 20.07 2.27
N PRO A 26 32.59 19.11 3.19
CA PRO A 26 32.40 19.35 4.63
C PRO A 26 33.59 20.12 5.23
N PRO A 27 33.37 21.07 6.16
CA PRO A 27 34.45 21.73 6.87
C PRO A 27 35.11 20.82 7.91
N ALA A 28 36.42 21.05 8.05
CA ALA A 28 37.37 20.30 8.85
C ALA A 28 37.08 20.30 10.36
N THR A 29 37.50 19.21 10.99
CA THR A 29 37.63 19.02 12.44
C THR A 29 38.77 19.86 13.00
N ASP A 30 38.48 20.73 13.99
CA ASP A 30 39.50 21.33 14.83
C ASP A 30 39.63 20.56 16.15
N SER A 31 40.85 20.09 16.39
CA SER A 31 41.34 19.53 17.64
C SER A 31 42.12 20.60 18.39
N ASN A 32 42.08 20.52 19.73
CA ASN A 32 42.96 21.15 20.73
C ASN A 32 42.44 22.44 21.39
N GLY A 33 42.05 22.28 22.66
CA GLY A 33 41.76 23.35 23.60
C GLY A 33 41.97 22.83 25.02
N ASP A 34 43.24 22.62 25.36
CA ASP A 34 43.76 22.38 26.70
C ASP A 34 43.61 23.67 27.54
N THR A 35 42.91 23.60 28.68
CA THR A 35 43.10 24.56 29.77
C THR A 35 42.75 23.89 31.10
N SER A 36 43.79 23.46 31.78
CA SER A 36 43.85 23.18 33.20
C SER A 36 43.48 24.41 34.04
N VAL A 37 42.50 24.30 34.95
CA VAL A 37 42.46 25.10 36.19
C VAL A 37 41.97 24.22 37.33
N ALA A 38 42.65 24.42 38.46
CA ALA A 38 42.74 23.62 39.67
C ALA A 38 41.45 23.37 40.46
N ALA A 39 41.50 22.30 41.25
CA ALA A 39 40.61 21.94 42.36
C ALA A 39 40.58 23.02 43.48
N PRO A 40 39.63 22.92 44.42
CA PRO A 40 39.91 22.10 45.60
C PRO A 40 38.72 21.26 46.13
N THR A 41 39.09 20.10 46.69
CA THR A 41 38.55 19.37 47.85
C THR A 41 37.08 19.61 48.27
N THR A 42 36.27 18.57 48.46
CA THR A 42 36.23 17.85 49.75
C THR A 42 35.63 16.45 49.62
N SER A 43 36.24 15.57 50.39
CA SER A 43 35.85 14.21 50.75
C SER A 43 34.43 14.10 51.28
N ASN A 44 33.73 13.02 50.88
CA ASN A 44 33.06 12.16 51.85
C ASN A 44 33.11 10.71 51.39
N ASP A 45 33.42 9.91 52.38
CA ASP A 45 33.86 8.53 52.38
C ASP A 45 32.66 7.59 52.61
N ALA A 46 32.96 6.30 52.44
CA ALA A 46 32.29 5.13 53.02
C ALA A 46 30.99 4.59 52.39
N SER A 47 31.21 3.46 51.70
CA SER A 47 30.68 2.13 52.06
C SER A 47 29.17 1.94 52.20
N ASP A 48 28.59 1.10 51.33
CA ASP A 48 28.30 -0.25 51.79
C ASP A 48 27.96 -1.20 50.64
N ALA A 49 28.60 -2.37 50.69
CA ALA A 49 28.36 -3.53 49.87
C ALA A 49 27.43 -4.48 50.62
N ILE A 50 26.40 -4.98 49.94
CA ILE A 50 25.59 -6.14 50.34
C ILE A 50 25.27 -6.82 48.98
N PHE A 51 25.90 -7.90 48.54
CA PHE A 51 26.07 -9.26 49.10
C PHE A 51 24.73 -9.93 49.40
N PHE A 52 24.11 -10.56 48.40
CA PHE A 52 23.40 -11.83 48.58
C PHE A 52 23.57 -12.65 47.31
N ALA A 53 24.24 -13.79 47.50
CA ALA A 53 24.36 -14.88 46.56
C ALA A 53 23.34 -15.97 46.94
N ASP A 54 23.12 -16.83 45.95
CA ASP A 54 22.76 -18.25 46.04
C ASP A 54 21.30 -18.69 46.25
N ASP A 55 21.06 -19.90 45.73
CA ASP A 55 19.88 -20.78 45.66
C ASP A 55 19.08 -20.61 44.34
N ASP A 56 19.29 -21.39 43.26
CA ASP A 56 19.56 -22.83 43.10
C ASP A 56 18.36 -23.72 43.51
N ASP A 57 17.41 -23.90 42.60
CA ASP A 57 16.65 -25.14 42.47
C ASP A 57 16.16 -25.33 41.03
N GLY A 58 16.85 -26.25 40.34
CA GLY A 58 16.39 -26.83 39.10
C GLY A 58 14.99 -27.43 39.25
N SER A 59 14.22 -27.33 38.18
CA SER A 59 13.12 -28.25 37.93
C SER A 59 13.23 -28.70 36.49
N ASP A 60 13.54 -29.98 36.38
CA ASP A 60 13.69 -30.77 35.17
C ASP A 60 12.48 -30.72 34.24
N ASP A 61 12.78 -30.97 32.97
CA ASP A 61 11.90 -31.38 31.87
C ASP A 61 10.75 -32.34 32.29
N PRO A 62 9.67 -32.37 31.50
CA PRO A 62 9.63 -33.47 30.54
C PRO A 62 9.30 -33.02 29.11
N GLU A 63 10.28 -33.22 28.23
CA GLU A 63 10.18 -33.96 26.97
C GLU A 63 8.73 -34.32 26.55
N VAL A 64 8.16 -33.50 25.66
CA VAL A 64 6.96 -33.88 24.90
C VAL A 64 7.43 -34.58 23.64
N THR A 65 7.29 -35.89 23.61
CA THR A 65 7.51 -36.75 22.46
C THR A 65 6.51 -36.46 21.33
N PRO A 66 6.90 -36.61 20.05
CA PRO A 66 6.01 -36.48 18.92
C PRO A 66 5.34 -37.83 18.63
N ASP A 67 4.09 -37.99 19.06
CA ASP A 67 3.32 -39.18 18.73
C ASP A 67 2.39 -38.98 17.54
N THR A 68 2.61 -39.86 16.57
CA THR A 68 1.64 -40.44 15.63
C THR A 68 1.23 -39.63 14.41
N ALA A 69 1.91 -39.99 13.32
CA ALA A 69 1.34 -40.08 11.99
C ALA A 69 -0.06 -40.71 12.01
N VAL A 70 -0.99 -40.09 11.28
CA VAL A 70 -2.15 -40.77 10.72
C VAL A 70 -2.02 -40.62 9.21
N ASP A 71 -1.53 -41.70 8.61
CA ASP A 71 -1.70 -41.99 7.19
C ASP A 71 -3.19 -42.17 6.90
N GLY A 72 -3.62 -41.56 5.80
CA GLY A 72 -4.98 -41.59 5.29
C GLY A 72 -4.97 -41.31 3.80
N ASP A 73 -4.35 -42.22 3.06
CA ASP A 73 -4.65 -42.50 1.66
C ASP A 73 -6.16 -42.78 1.50
N ASP A 74 -6.84 -42.14 0.55
CA ASP A 74 -7.51 -42.84 -0.56
C ASP A 74 -8.33 -41.89 -1.46
N ASN A 75 -7.85 -41.77 -2.70
CA ASN A 75 -8.53 -42.04 -3.97
C ASN A 75 -9.87 -41.40 -4.39
N GLY A 76 -9.89 -41.09 -5.70
CA GLY A 76 -11.08 -41.04 -6.56
C GLY A 76 -11.28 -39.67 -7.18
N ASP A 77 -10.71 -39.36 -8.35
CA ASP A 77 -11.19 -39.73 -9.68
C ASP A 77 -12.55 -39.10 -10.02
N ASP A 78 -12.57 -38.18 -11.00
CA ASP A 78 -13.49 -38.24 -12.14
C ASP A 78 -13.32 -36.98 -13.03
N ASP A 79 -12.51 -37.17 -14.08
CA ASP A 79 -12.90 -37.07 -15.49
C ASP A 79 -13.95 -36.02 -15.93
N GLY A 80 -13.47 -35.08 -16.74
CA GLY A 80 -13.91 -35.03 -18.14
C GLY A 80 -14.97 -34.00 -18.56
N ALA A 81 -14.91 -33.69 -19.87
CA ALA A 81 -15.88 -33.01 -20.72
C ALA A 81 -15.73 -31.49 -20.91
N ASP A 82 -14.76 -31.11 -21.74
CA ASP A 82 -14.96 -30.72 -23.15
C ASP A 82 -16.42 -30.58 -23.67
N GLY A 83 -16.64 -29.52 -24.45
CA GLY A 83 -17.86 -29.23 -25.22
C GLY A 83 -18.04 -27.71 -25.33
N GLU A 84 -17.46 -27.06 -26.34
CA GLU A 84 -17.99 -26.88 -27.70
C GLU A 84 -19.22 -25.93 -27.81
N GLU A 85 -19.23 -25.29 -28.96
CA GLU A 85 -19.98 -24.14 -29.44
C GLU A 85 -21.51 -24.32 -29.43
N GLU A 86 -22.26 -23.22 -29.40
CA GLU A 86 -23.01 -22.74 -30.58
C GLU A 86 -24.07 -21.69 -30.23
N ASP A 87 -24.25 -20.81 -31.21
CA ASP A 87 -25.33 -19.87 -31.41
C ASP A 87 -26.72 -20.51 -31.29
N SER A 88 -27.70 -19.76 -30.79
CA SER A 88 -28.97 -19.54 -31.50
C SER A 88 -29.96 -18.71 -30.69
N ASN A 89 -30.20 -17.51 -31.23
CA ASN A 89 -31.51 -16.96 -31.55
C ASN A 89 -32.74 -17.76 -31.05
N ALA A 90 -33.56 -17.15 -30.19
CA ALA A 90 -34.95 -17.55 -30.01
C ALA A 90 -35.83 -16.30 -29.84
N VAL A 91 -36.46 -15.97 -30.97
CA VAL A 91 -37.62 -15.10 -31.12
C VAL A 91 -38.86 -15.89 -30.69
N HIS A 92 -39.69 -15.29 -29.86
CA HIS A 92 -41.10 -15.63 -29.59
C HIS A 92 -41.76 -14.27 -29.38
N GLY A 93 -42.67 -13.78 -30.24
CA GLY A 93 -43.90 -14.43 -30.72
C GLY A 93 -45.03 -13.86 -29.84
N ASP A 94 -45.74 -12.84 -30.33
CA ASP A 94 -47.18 -12.92 -30.71
C ASP A 94 -48.05 -12.46 -29.52
N ASN A 95 -49.19 -11.76 -29.57
CA ASN A 95 -50.15 -11.23 -30.54
C ASN A 95 -51.02 -10.22 -29.73
N ASP A 96 -51.30 -9.02 -30.22
CA ASP A 96 -52.52 -8.62 -30.97
C ASP A 96 -53.77 -8.31 -30.11
N ASP A 97 -54.55 -7.36 -30.64
CA ASP A 97 -55.93 -6.96 -30.33
C ASP A 97 -56.26 -5.95 -29.21
N GLY A 98 -56.83 -4.81 -29.63
CA GLY A 98 -58.02 -4.26 -28.98
C GLY A 98 -58.09 -2.75 -28.77
N ASP A 99 -58.71 -2.07 -29.73
CA ASP A 99 -59.14 -0.66 -29.72
C ASP A 99 -59.95 -0.24 -28.48
N ALA A 100 -59.76 1.01 -28.01
CA ALA A 100 -60.85 1.93 -27.71
C ALA A 100 -60.33 3.33 -27.32
N GLU A 101 -61.01 4.34 -27.84
CA GLU A 101 -60.76 5.77 -27.80
C GLU A 101 -60.91 6.38 -26.40
N GLU A 102 -60.07 7.38 -26.06
CA GLU A 102 -60.54 8.63 -25.43
C GLU A 102 -59.44 9.71 -25.44
N GLU A 103 -59.86 10.96 -25.63
CA GLU A 103 -59.04 12.16 -25.71
C GLU A 103 -58.34 12.50 -24.37
N GLY A 104 -57.10 12.98 -24.42
CA GLY A 104 -56.47 13.63 -23.27
C GLY A 104 -54.94 13.70 -23.33
N ASP A 105 -54.44 14.92 -23.59
CA ASP A 105 -53.23 15.59 -23.09
C ASP A 105 -51.97 14.80 -22.63
N ASP A 106 -50.81 15.34 -23.02
CA ASP A 106 -49.46 15.16 -22.45
C ASP A 106 -48.76 13.78 -22.56
N SER A 107 -47.93 13.54 -23.60
CA SER A 107 -46.84 12.55 -23.51
C SER A 107 -45.80 12.55 -24.66
N GLU A 108 -44.94 13.58 -24.74
CA GLU A 108 -43.66 13.48 -25.49
C GLU A 108 -42.45 13.03 -24.61
N ASP A 109 -42.65 12.85 -23.29
CA ASP A 109 -41.53 12.67 -22.34
C ASP A 109 -41.12 11.22 -22.03
N GLN A 110 -41.85 10.20 -22.50
CA GLN A 110 -41.62 8.83 -22.02
C GLN A 110 -40.56 8.04 -22.81
N GLN A 111 -40.24 8.41 -24.05
CA GLN A 111 -39.25 7.67 -24.85
C GLN A 111 -37.80 8.08 -24.56
N ALA A 112 -37.55 9.33 -24.13
CA ALA A 112 -36.22 9.78 -23.70
C ALA A 112 -35.76 9.13 -22.38
N SER A 113 -36.71 8.76 -21.51
CA SER A 113 -36.44 8.22 -20.17
C SER A 113 -35.82 6.81 -20.19
N SER A 114 -36.23 5.95 -21.14
CA SER A 114 -35.77 4.55 -21.20
C SER A 114 -34.33 4.41 -21.72
N LEU A 115 -33.93 5.25 -22.68
CA LEU A 115 -32.57 5.30 -23.22
C LEU A 115 -31.58 5.92 -22.22
N VAL A 116 -32.00 6.94 -21.46
CA VAL A 116 -31.20 7.51 -20.36
C VAL A 116 -31.05 6.53 -19.20
N LYS A 117 -32.08 5.73 -18.87
CA LYS A 117 -31.99 4.66 -17.86
C LYS A 117 -31.01 3.55 -18.24
N ARG A 118 -30.95 3.16 -19.52
CA ARG A 118 -29.97 2.18 -20.04
C ARG A 118 -28.54 2.73 -20.11
N ALA A 119 -28.37 4.01 -20.44
CA ALA A 119 -27.08 4.69 -20.39
C ALA A 119 -26.54 4.89 -18.95
N SER A 120 -27.44 5.06 -17.97
CA SER A 120 -27.12 5.14 -16.53
C SER A 120 -26.69 3.79 -15.93
N HIS A 121 -27.20 2.68 -16.48
CA HIS A 121 -26.85 1.31 -16.06
C HIS A 121 -25.69 0.67 -16.83
N ARG A 122 -25.06 1.37 -17.79
CA ARG A 122 -23.64 1.14 -18.06
C ARG A 122 -22.90 1.56 -16.80
N ARG A 123 -22.86 0.65 -15.82
CA ARG A 123 -22.07 0.75 -14.60
C ARG A 123 -20.74 1.32 -15.04
N ARG A 124 -20.45 2.57 -14.66
CA ARG A 124 -19.07 3.06 -14.67
C ARG A 124 -18.29 1.97 -13.96
N ARG A 125 -17.53 1.17 -14.71
CA ARG A 125 -16.80 0.03 -14.15
C ARG A 125 -16.01 0.62 -12.99
N ALA A 126 -16.37 0.24 -11.77
CA ALA A 126 -15.82 0.87 -10.59
C ALA A 126 -14.30 0.76 -10.71
N VAL A 127 -13.62 1.91 -10.82
CA VAL A 127 -12.19 1.91 -11.04
C VAL A 127 -11.55 1.27 -9.82
N PRO A 128 -10.74 0.21 -9.97
CA PRO A 128 -10.19 -0.52 -8.84
C PRO A 128 -9.37 0.44 -7.96
N ARG A 129 -9.89 0.75 -6.77
CA ARG A 129 -9.28 1.71 -5.83
C ARG A 129 -8.17 1.05 -5.03
N LYS A 130 -7.31 0.25 -5.67
CA LYS A 130 -6.34 -0.61 -4.97
C LYS A 130 -4.89 -0.37 -5.41
N THR A 131 -4.66 0.64 -6.25
CA THR A 131 -3.31 1.05 -6.64
C THR A 131 -2.79 2.08 -5.66
N ILE A 132 -1.65 1.77 -5.04
CA ILE A 132 -0.88 2.68 -4.20
C ILE A 132 0.36 3.17 -4.95
N ALA A 133 0.96 4.26 -4.47
CA ALA A 133 2.18 4.80 -5.03
C ALA A 133 3.04 5.43 -3.91
N ILE A 134 4.35 5.45 -4.11
CA ILE A 134 5.28 6.25 -3.31
C ILE A 134 6.05 7.15 -4.28
N GLU A 135 5.72 8.44 -4.27
CA GLU A 135 6.44 9.45 -5.06
C GLU A 135 7.36 10.28 -4.17
N SER A 136 6.91 10.62 -2.95
CA SER A 136 7.70 11.31 -1.96
C SER A 136 7.12 11.14 -0.54
N LYS A 137 7.82 11.63 0.48
CA LYS A 137 7.29 11.70 1.86
C LYS A 137 6.01 12.56 1.99
N LYS A 138 5.68 13.40 1.00
CA LYS A 138 4.47 14.24 0.97
C LYS A 138 3.46 13.77 -0.08
N SER A 139 3.77 12.74 -0.86
CA SER A 139 2.91 12.17 -1.90
C SER A 139 3.12 10.66 -1.92
N PHE A 140 2.31 9.96 -1.13
CA PHE A 140 2.23 8.51 -1.11
C PHE A 140 0.84 8.07 -0.69
N CYS A 141 0.57 6.78 -0.88
CA CYS A 141 -0.69 6.15 -0.55
C CYS A 141 -0.51 4.92 0.33
N LEU A 142 -1.54 4.57 1.10
CA LEU A 142 -1.66 3.33 1.85
C LEU A 142 -3.03 2.70 1.60
N LEU A 143 -3.09 1.39 1.64
CA LEU A 143 -4.33 0.62 1.67
C LEU A 143 -4.92 0.66 3.09
N LEU A 144 -6.18 1.08 3.20
CA LEU A 144 -6.94 1.07 4.45
C LEU A 144 -8.25 0.31 4.27
N PRO A 145 -8.89 -0.13 5.37
CA PRO A 145 -10.26 -0.62 5.35
C PRO A 145 -11.18 0.35 4.60
N PRO A 146 -12.12 -0.13 3.76
CA PRO A 146 -13.04 0.75 3.01
C PRO A 146 -13.92 1.65 3.89
N LYS A 147 -14.11 1.25 5.14
CA LYS A 147 -14.88 2.00 6.14
C LYS A 147 -13.96 2.37 7.29
N ALA A 148 -14.05 3.62 7.74
CA ALA A 148 -13.33 4.10 8.92
C ALA A 148 -13.68 3.23 10.14
N GLY A 149 -12.66 2.86 10.92
CA GLY A 149 -12.76 1.96 12.06
C GLY A 149 -12.92 0.48 11.72
N GLY A 150 -12.78 0.11 10.45
CA GLY A 150 -12.58 -1.28 10.08
C GLY A 150 -11.28 -1.84 10.66
N ASP A 151 -11.30 -3.13 10.96
CA ASP A 151 -10.15 -3.91 11.41
C ASP A 151 -9.20 -4.14 10.22
N ILE A 152 -7.90 -3.91 10.40
CA ILE A 152 -6.90 -3.97 9.32
C ILE A 152 -6.82 -5.38 8.73
N ALA A 153 -6.57 -6.41 9.55
CA ALA A 153 -6.44 -7.80 9.09
C ALA A 153 -7.71 -8.31 8.41
N LYS A 154 -8.89 -8.05 8.99
CA LYS A 154 -10.18 -8.50 8.42
C LYS A 154 -10.52 -7.79 7.11
N SER A 155 -9.89 -6.65 6.83
CA SER A 155 -10.18 -5.85 5.64
C SER A 155 -9.21 -6.07 4.49
N GLU A 156 -8.17 -6.90 4.63
CA GLU A 156 -7.08 -7.03 3.64
C GLU A 156 -7.59 -7.31 2.21
N GLY A 157 -8.56 -8.22 2.04
CA GLY A 157 -9.13 -8.53 0.72
C GLY A 157 -9.93 -7.38 0.09
N GLY A 158 -10.46 -6.48 0.92
CA GLY A 158 -11.31 -5.35 0.54
C GLY A 158 -10.62 -4.00 0.59
N ALA A 159 -9.38 -3.90 1.07
CA ALA A 159 -8.71 -2.64 1.33
C ALA A 159 -8.62 -1.74 0.08
N ILE A 160 -8.70 -0.43 0.29
CA ILE A 160 -8.66 0.58 -0.77
C ILE A 160 -7.60 1.64 -0.48
N ALA A 161 -7.08 2.25 -1.53
CA ALA A 161 -6.01 3.24 -1.48
C ALA A 161 -6.51 4.59 -0.96
N TYR A 162 -5.80 5.11 0.04
CA TYR A 162 -5.88 6.47 0.52
C TYR A 162 -4.51 7.13 0.34
N CYS A 163 -4.48 8.38 -0.11
CA CYS A 163 -3.27 9.12 -0.43
C CYS A 163 -3.23 10.47 0.29
N ILE A 164 -2.03 11.00 0.52
CA ILE A 164 -1.89 12.40 0.96
C ILE A 164 -2.44 13.33 -0.13
N ASN A 165 -1.99 13.11 -1.37
CA ASN A 165 -2.43 13.80 -2.56
C ASN A 165 -2.76 12.74 -3.63
N PRO A 166 -4.04 12.40 -3.86
CA PRO A 166 -4.40 11.38 -4.84
C PRO A 166 -4.18 11.89 -6.27
N HIS A 167 -3.47 11.09 -7.08
CA HIS A 167 -3.26 11.34 -8.50
C HIS A 167 -4.11 10.39 -9.34
N THR A 168 -4.99 10.92 -10.19
CA THR A 168 -5.92 10.08 -10.98
C THR A 168 -5.23 9.22 -12.03
N SER A 169 -4.07 9.64 -12.52
CA SER A 169 -3.25 8.88 -13.48
C SER A 169 -2.53 7.70 -12.83
N THR A 170 -1.94 7.91 -11.64
CA THR A 170 -1.08 6.93 -10.97
C THR A 170 -1.88 6.02 -10.03
N THR A 171 -2.86 6.58 -9.33
CA THR A 171 -3.66 5.94 -8.28
C THR A 171 -5.15 6.19 -8.52
N PRO A 172 -5.71 5.61 -9.58
CA PRO A 172 -7.04 5.96 -10.03
C PRO A 172 -8.09 5.56 -9.00
N GLY A 173 -8.95 6.51 -8.63
CA GLY A 173 -10.00 6.30 -7.62
C GLY A 173 -9.49 6.23 -6.17
N ALA A 174 -8.21 6.48 -5.90
CA ALA A 174 -7.73 6.60 -4.54
C ALA A 174 -8.40 7.78 -3.81
N LEU A 175 -8.62 7.61 -2.51
CA LEU A 175 -9.22 8.62 -1.64
C LEU A 175 -8.14 9.47 -0.96
N LYS A 176 -8.54 10.57 -0.33
CA LYS A 176 -7.60 11.38 0.47
C LYS A 176 -7.59 10.90 1.91
N PHE A 177 -6.43 10.84 2.54
CA PHE A 177 -6.35 10.57 3.98
C PHE A 177 -7.15 11.61 4.79
N PRO A 178 -7.75 11.22 5.93
CA PRO A 178 -8.25 12.19 6.90
C PRO A 178 -7.14 13.14 7.34
N SER A 179 -7.51 14.40 7.59
CA SER A 179 -6.55 15.39 8.08
C SER A 179 -5.90 14.94 9.39
N GLY A 180 -4.56 15.02 9.44
CA GLY A 180 -3.76 14.62 10.59
C GLY A 180 -3.56 13.11 10.76
N PHE A 181 -4.09 12.27 9.87
CA PHE A 181 -3.91 10.82 9.95
C PHE A 181 -2.44 10.42 9.81
N ILE A 182 -1.70 11.00 8.88
CA ILE A 182 -0.25 10.81 8.76
C ILE A 182 0.46 11.83 9.68
N LYS A 183 1.24 11.33 10.64
CA LYS A 183 1.96 12.15 11.62
C LYS A 183 3.43 12.32 11.27
N SER A 184 4.07 11.27 10.76
CA SER A 184 5.42 11.34 10.19
C SER A 184 5.54 10.43 8.96
N ALA A 185 6.47 10.78 8.07
CA ALA A 185 6.75 10.03 6.85
C ALA A 185 8.23 10.14 6.51
N HIS A 186 8.90 9.00 6.47
CA HIS A 186 10.32 8.87 6.19
C HIS A 186 10.49 8.03 4.94
N LEU A 187 10.97 8.68 3.88
CA LEU A 187 11.19 8.06 2.60
C LEU A 187 12.62 7.51 2.53
N ARG A 188 12.76 6.28 2.08
CA ARG A 188 14.04 5.69 1.75
C ARG A 188 13.98 5.03 0.38
N HIS A 189 14.99 5.31 -0.42
CA HIS A 189 15.25 4.60 -1.66
C HIS A 189 16.46 3.71 -1.48
N ASN A 190 16.43 2.55 -2.12
CA ASN A 190 17.63 1.78 -2.39
C ASN A 190 17.75 1.65 -3.91
N ARG A 191 18.85 2.13 -4.46
CA ARG A 191 19.16 2.02 -5.89
C ARG A 191 20.41 1.18 -6.01
N GLY A 192 20.33 0.06 -6.72
CA GLY A 192 21.42 -0.90 -6.84
C GLY A 192 20.88 -2.26 -7.23
N ALA A 193 21.53 -3.34 -6.77
CA ALA A 193 21.03 -4.69 -7.02
C ALA A 193 19.61 -4.92 -6.46
N HIS A 194 19.23 -4.21 -5.39
CA HIS A 194 17.93 -4.27 -4.71
C HIS A 194 17.18 -2.94 -4.91
N ASP A 195 16.43 -2.81 -6.01
CA ASP A 195 15.68 -1.60 -6.32
C ASP A 195 14.32 -1.58 -5.63
N TYR A 196 14.20 -0.73 -4.61
CA TYR A 196 12.97 -0.52 -3.87
C TYR A 196 12.85 0.92 -3.37
N VAL A 197 11.59 1.33 -3.17
CA VAL A 197 11.23 2.53 -2.42
C VAL A 197 10.40 2.13 -1.22
N GLN A 198 10.61 2.80 -0.10
CA GLN A 198 9.78 2.61 1.09
C GLN A 198 9.42 3.94 1.75
N VAL A 199 8.27 3.95 2.39
CA VAL A 199 7.86 4.99 3.34
C VAL A 199 7.47 4.33 4.65
N THR A 200 8.02 4.84 5.74
CA THR A 200 7.69 4.39 7.10
C THR A 200 7.40 5.60 7.96
N GLY A 201 6.63 5.43 9.04
CA GLY A 201 6.40 6.52 9.97
C GLY A 201 5.27 6.25 10.93
N ARG A 202 4.69 7.34 11.43
CA ARG A 202 3.63 7.33 12.43
C ARG A 202 2.29 7.76 11.86
N ILE A 203 1.23 7.14 12.36
CA ILE A 203 -0.16 7.55 12.15
C ILE A 203 -0.77 8.15 13.41
N ASP A 204 -1.92 8.79 13.27
CA ASP A 204 -2.88 9.01 14.35
C ASP A 204 -4.12 8.16 14.04
N ARG A 205 -4.19 6.98 14.68
CA ARG A 205 -5.26 5.99 14.46
C ARG A 205 -6.67 6.58 14.64
N THR A 206 -6.80 7.59 15.52
CA THR A 206 -8.09 8.18 15.87
C THR A 206 -8.72 8.93 14.69
N LYS A 207 -7.90 9.45 13.77
CA LYS A 207 -8.36 10.18 12.58
C LYS A 207 -9.07 9.28 11.56
N TYR A 208 -8.79 7.97 11.61
CA TYR A 208 -9.49 6.97 10.81
C TYR A 208 -10.31 5.99 11.66
N LYS A 209 -10.51 6.32 12.95
CA LYS A 209 -11.28 5.52 13.93
C LYS A 209 -10.77 4.09 14.13
N LEU A 210 -9.51 3.81 13.79
CA LEU A 210 -8.92 2.48 13.97
C LEU A 210 -8.82 2.15 15.47
N LEU A 211 -9.09 0.91 15.83
CA LEU A 211 -9.14 0.48 17.22
C LEU A 211 -7.72 0.40 17.82
N LYS A 212 -7.59 0.67 19.13
CA LYS A 212 -6.29 0.58 19.83
C LYS A 212 -5.77 -0.86 19.92
N ASN A 213 -6.67 -1.83 19.98
CA ASN A 213 -6.36 -3.26 20.09
C ASN A 213 -6.28 -3.95 18.72
N ASP A 214 -6.46 -3.23 17.62
CA ASP A 214 -6.17 -3.74 16.29
C ASP A 214 -4.65 -3.88 16.16
N GLN A 215 -4.18 -5.12 16.04
CA GLN A 215 -2.77 -5.48 15.92
C GLN A 215 -2.22 -5.24 14.51
N GLY A 216 -3.09 -4.85 13.57
CA GLY A 216 -2.73 -4.57 12.20
C GLY A 216 -3.01 -5.74 11.26
N GLY A 217 -2.24 -5.79 10.19
CA GLY A 217 -2.37 -6.76 9.11
C GLY A 217 -1.42 -6.39 7.98
N GLN A 218 -1.21 -7.33 7.05
CA GLN A 218 -0.30 -7.17 5.92
C GLN A 218 -1.09 -7.13 4.61
N ASN A 219 -1.04 -5.98 3.95
CA ASN A 219 -1.52 -5.87 2.57
C ASN A 219 -0.35 -6.09 1.61
N ASP A 220 -0.53 -7.03 0.70
CA ASP A 220 0.35 -7.31 -0.42
C ASP A 220 -0.48 -7.81 -1.62
N ILE A 221 0.19 -8.19 -2.71
CA ILE A 221 -0.48 -8.65 -3.94
C ILE A 221 -1.34 -9.90 -3.72
N LYS A 222 -0.97 -10.77 -2.75
CA LYS A 222 -1.69 -12.00 -2.43
C LYS A 222 -2.87 -11.73 -1.49
N SER A 223 -2.65 -10.99 -0.40
CA SER A 223 -3.70 -10.73 0.60
C SER A 223 -4.75 -9.75 0.07
N THR A 224 -4.33 -8.74 -0.69
CA THR A 224 -5.23 -7.76 -1.31
C THR A 224 -5.29 -7.98 -2.82
N LYS A 225 -6.07 -8.98 -3.26
CA LYS A 225 -6.23 -9.29 -4.69
C LYS A 225 -6.62 -8.05 -5.52
N GLY A 226 -5.88 -7.84 -6.61
CA GLY A 226 -6.04 -6.71 -7.53
C GLY A 226 -5.42 -5.39 -7.05
N SER A 227 -4.64 -5.41 -5.97
CA SER A 227 -3.80 -4.27 -5.58
C SER A 227 -2.48 -4.26 -6.33
N ALA A 228 -1.88 -3.07 -6.41
CA ALA A 228 -0.58 -2.87 -7.04
C ALA A 228 0.11 -1.66 -6.42
N CYS A 229 1.45 -1.62 -6.52
CA CYS A 229 2.20 -0.40 -6.30
C CYS A 229 2.69 0.14 -7.65
N ALA A 230 2.34 1.39 -7.97
CA ALA A 230 2.65 1.99 -9.26
C ALA A 230 4.16 2.01 -9.53
N GLY A 231 4.57 1.38 -10.65
CA GLY A 231 5.98 1.28 -11.06
C GLY A 231 6.76 0.11 -10.43
N TYR A 232 6.11 -0.75 -9.64
CA TYR A 232 6.78 -1.87 -8.95
C TYR A 232 5.98 -3.18 -9.11
N ASN A 233 6.69 -4.31 -9.11
CA ASN A 233 6.08 -5.63 -9.30
C ASN A 233 5.57 -6.24 -7.99
N HIS A 234 6.08 -5.77 -6.86
CA HIS A 234 5.76 -6.27 -5.53
C HIS A 234 5.58 -5.12 -4.55
N PHE A 235 4.79 -5.33 -3.51
CA PHE A 235 4.77 -4.43 -2.36
C PHE A 235 4.43 -5.21 -1.09
N VAL A 236 4.81 -4.63 0.03
CA VAL A 236 4.36 -5.05 1.36
C VAL A 236 3.98 -3.81 2.15
N GLN A 237 2.81 -3.85 2.79
CA GLN A 237 2.31 -2.76 3.62
C GLN A 237 1.72 -3.29 4.92
N LEU A 238 2.19 -2.77 6.05
CA LEU A 238 1.57 -3.00 7.34
C LEU A 238 1.12 -1.67 7.94
N ILE A 239 0.01 -1.73 8.67
CA ILE A 239 -0.50 -0.65 9.50
C ILE A 239 -0.74 -1.26 10.86
N GLU A 240 -0.14 -0.68 11.89
CA GLU A 240 -0.19 -1.15 13.28
C GLU A 240 -0.85 -0.09 14.16
N PRO A 241 -2.20 -0.11 14.28
CA PRO A 241 -2.94 0.86 15.06
C PRO A 241 -2.55 0.87 16.54
N ASN A 242 -2.26 -0.30 17.12
CA ASN A 242 -1.77 -0.44 18.50
C ASN A 242 -0.57 0.47 18.79
N ASP A 243 0.42 0.49 17.90
CA ASP A 243 1.68 1.23 18.05
C ASP A 243 1.68 2.59 17.33
N ASN A 244 0.62 2.90 16.59
CA ASN A 244 0.49 4.08 15.73
C ASN A 244 1.61 4.19 14.68
N ILE A 245 2.00 3.07 14.08
CA ILE A 245 3.01 3.05 13.02
C ILE A 245 2.47 2.42 11.73
N TYR A 246 3.18 2.71 10.65
CA TYR A 246 2.95 2.07 9.36
C TYR A 246 4.27 1.92 8.61
N CYS A 247 4.26 1.00 7.66
CA CYS A 247 5.36 0.80 6.73
C CYS A 247 4.80 0.33 5.40
N LEU A 248 5.37 0.86 4.33
CA LEU A 248 5.10 0.45 2.96
C LEU A 248 6.44 0.35 2.24
N ARG A 249 6.68 -0.76 1.54
CA ARG A 249 7.78 -0.90 0.59
C ARG A 249 7.24 -1.41 -0.72
N CYS A 250 7.65 -0.79 -1.81
CA CYS A 250 7.41 -1.24 -3.17
C CYS A 250 8.73 -1.70 -3.79
N CYS A 251 8.73 -2.88 -4.40
CA CYS A 251 9.93 -3.56 -4.86
C CYS A 251 9.81 -4.03 -6.31
N ILE A 252 10.92 -4.01 -7.03
CA ILE A 252 11.00 -4.62 -8.36
C ILE A 252 11.05 -6.15 -8.25
N ARG A 253 11.74 -6.66 -7.24
CA ARG A 253 11.92 -8.10 -7.01
C ARG A 253 11.20 -8.56 -5.74
N LYS A 254 10.81 -9.82 -5.71
CA LYS A 254 10.00 -10.38 -4.62
C LYS A 254 10.79 -10.48 -3.32
N GLU A 255 12.09 -10.77 -3.41
CA GLU A 255 12.98 -11.00 -2.27
C GLU A 255 13.18 -9.71 -1.45
N ASP A 256 13.00 -8.55 -2.08
CA ASP A 256 13.10 -7.22 -1.45
C ASP A 256 11.85 -6.84 -0.64
N CYS A 257 10.75 -7.56 -0.88
CA CYS A 257 9.44 -7.36 -0.28
C CYS A 257 9.08 -8.58 0.59
N PRO A 258 9.50 -8.61 1.87
CA PRO A 258 9.21 -9.71 2.77
C PRO A 258 7.70 -9.77 3.07
N THR A 259 7.02 -10.71 2.43
CA THR A 259 5.59 -11.02 2.63
C THR A 259 5.42 -12.26 3.51
N GLY A 260 4.19 -12.56 3.90
CA GLY A 260 3.80 -13.70 4.74
C GLY A 260 4.20 -13.59 6.22
N LYS A 261 4.44 -12.38 6.74
CA LYS A 261 4.92 -12.15 8.12
C LYS A 261 4.10 -11.09 8.85
N SER A 262 2.77 -11.14 8.70
CA SER A 262 1.82 -10.15 9.25
C SER A 262 1.96 -9.95 10.77
N GLU A 263 2.19 -11.02 11.52
CA GLU A 263 2.31 -10.97 13.00
C GLU A 263 3.65 -10.41 13.49
N LYS A 264 4.66 -10.25 12.62
CA LYS A 264 5.99 -9.76 13.01
C LYS A 264 6.05 -8.23 13.10
N GLY A 265 5.13 -7.55 12.43
CA GLY A 265 5.06 -6.09 12.43
C GLY A 265 6.13 -5.40 11.59
N CYS A 266 5.97 -4.08 11.47
CA CYS A 266 6.71 -3.19 10.58
C CYS A 266 8.19 -3.18 10.88
N ARG A 267 8.55 -3.12 12.16
CA ARG A 267 9.95 -3.09 12.60
C ARG A 267 10.70 -4.37 12.27
N ALA A 268 10.01 -5.51 12.16
CA ALA A 268 10.64 -6.76 11.77
C ALA A 268 10.78 -6.89 10.25
N ILE A 269 9.73 -6.54 9.49
CA ILE A 269 9.74 -6.72 8.03
C ILE A 269 10.51 -5.62 7.28
N ILE A 270 10.48 -4.39 7.81
CA ILE A 270 11.18 -3.20 7.29
C ILE A 270 12.03 -2.68 8.44
N SER A 271 13.04 -3.46 8.81
CA SER A 271 13.97 -3.19 9.92
C SER A 271 14.80 -1.93 9.75
N ASN A 272 14.98 -1.53 8.50
CA ASN A 272 15.81 -0.40 8.10
C ASN A 272 14.99 0.89 7.88
N GLY A 273 13.74 0.91 8.39
CA GLY A 273 12.82 2.05 8.38
C GLY A 273 12.95 2.95 9.60
N ASN A 274 12.43 4.17 9.48
CA ASN A 274 12.33 5.14 10.57
C ASN A 274 10.86 5.29 10.99
N TYR A 275 10.59 5.13 12.29
CA TYR A 275 9.24 5.06 12.90
C TYR A 275 8.99 6.13 13.95
N ASN A 276 9.85 7.15 13.99
CA ASN A 276 9.76 8.26 14.93
C ASN A 276 9.02 9.46 14.33
#